data_AF-A0A1H9Z3X8-F1
#
_entry.id   AF-A0A1H9Z3X8-F1
#
_cell.length_a   1.000
_cell.length_b   1.000
_cell.length_c   1.000
_cell.angle_alpha   90.00
_cell.angle_beta   90.00
_cell.angle_gamma   90.00
#
_symmetry.space_group_name_H-M   'P 1'
#
loop_
_entity.id
_entity.type
_entity.pdbx_description
1 polymer ?
#
loop_
_entity_poly.entity_id
_entity_poly.type
_entity_poly.pdbx_seq_one_letter_code
_entity_poly.pdbx_strand_id
1 'polypeptide(L)'
;MGKNSRCEMRGMLMLLTGVMTACVAGESEVGGMAVTVMPQQEVQLSQSASSNYFLATDSSTYSAGSAINVAWFAPATHSGSDWVGLFKVGDPDSAYLSKKYVPSGQSGLLTFSVPSQGGNYELRYLPHPSTQSISISNAFVVSATAGTVFLFSNYEGGTYNLVVDQNLPNIQIGIATFKPSNITLSGSFVGNVSAVRVVGYYANQSTVQGVDASKVKLVSSPEPVSHKQPYADNTRLVYSTGDRVLSWMSKGSNSMTQVEEYFMSKFGEVSVLSHMSRYAAFSGNIPFSAARLNMVVVRDTVNLDLAAAVGRPSGAVTLSVDVNATVGATSALTPALTTGSLAAGSTVRINNYASIVGAGGAGGSGGNGGSGGWPRACGRNGLAGGTALFLTVPATISNRGSIWGGGGGGGGGSGCNSNAGGGGGAGHVGGGGGAGFSQFSNAEELAFCGQDNGVRSGVPGEAGGTAGGGGGKEDDYDGYRSYDMIGGDGGGYGQPGQPAGACGSLAPSSGGSAGAAIKRNGHVVNVPDGIYDTGAGRIRGPVGS
;
A
#
# COMPACT_ATOMS: atom_id res chain seq x y z
N MET A 1 -28.42 42.57 24.30
CA MET A 1 -27.74 43.88 24.34
C MET A 1 -26.28 43.60 24.73
N GLY A 2 -25.22 43.90 23.99
CA GLY A 2 -25.04 44.52 22.69
C GLY A 2 -23.52 44.64 22.47
N LYS A 3 -23.07 44.25 21.28
CA LYS A 3 -21.93 44.81 20.52
C LYS A 3 -20.58 44.99 21.24
N ASN A 4 -19.60 44.16 20.87
CA ASN A 4 -18.22 44.64 20.71
C ASN A 4 -17.95 44.88 19.23
N SER A 5 -17.67 46.15 18.92
CA SER A 5 -17.41 46.69 17.59
C SER A 5 -15.97 47.20 17.55
N ARG A 6 -15.28 46.89 16.44
CA ARG A 6 -14.24 47.68 15.73
C ARG A 6 -12.87 47.91 16.37
N CYS A 7 -11.86 47.32 15.73
CA CYS A 7 -10.81 47.96 14.93
C CYS A 7 -10.33 49.37 15.33
N GLU A 8 -9.04 49.53 15.64
CA GLU A 8 -8.26 50.69 15.18
C GLU A 8 -6.75 50.39 15.08
N MET A 9 -6.21 50.75 13.92
CA MET A 9 -4.79 50.80 13.56
C MET A 9 -4.19 52.12 14.04
N ARG A 10 -2.94 52.11 14.54
CA ARG A 10 -2.08 53.30 14.61
C ARG A 10 -0.84 53.08 13.75
N GLY A 11 -0.69 53.94 12.75
CA GLY A 11 0.45 53.97 11.83
C GLY A 11 1.49 55.02 12.18
N MET A 12 2.61 54.95 11.45
CA MET A 12 3.59 56.00 11.18
C MET A 12 4.49 55.42 10.08
N LEU A 13 4.95 56.04 9.00
CA LEU A 13 4.81 57.35 8.34
C LEU A 13 5.69 57.22 7.08
N MET A 14 5.21 57.55 5.89
CA MET A 14 5.86 58.48 4.93
C MET A 14 5.29 58.34 3.52
N LEU A 15 5.01 59.52 2.97
CA LEU A 15 4.49 59.84 1.65
C LEU A 15 5.34 59.28 0.51
N LEU A 16 4.69 58.95 -0.62
CA LEU A 16 4.89 59.71 -1.84
C LEU A 16 3.66 59.62 -2.76
N THR A 17 3.38 60.76 -3.37
CA THR A 17 2.23 61.18 -4.17
C THR A 17 2.11 60.51 -5.54
N GLY A 18 0.87 60.33 -6.02
CA GLY A 18 0.61 60.03 -7.44
C GLY A 18 -0.84 59.64 -7.73
N VAL A 19 -1.72 60.62 -7.86
CA VAL A 19 -3.06 60.48 -8.45
C VAL A 19 -2.92 60.41 -9.97
N MET A 20 -3.66 59.52 -10.65
CA MET A 20 -4.37 59.79 -11.91
C MET A 20 -5.26 58.60 -12.30
N THR A 21 -6.46 58.95 -12.77
CA THR A 21 -7.65 58.14 -13.04
C THR A 21 -7.72 57.68 -14.51
N ALA A 22 -8.65 56.75 -14.78
CA ALA A 22 -9.32 56.39 -16.07
C ALA A 22 -8.70 55.18 -16.80
N CYS A 23 -9.45 54.28 -17.47
CA CYS A 23 -10.83 54.26 -17.97
C CYS A 23 -11.30 52.81 -18.20
N VAL A 24 -12.62 52.58 -18.26
CA VAL A 24 -13.30 51.32 -18.58
C VAL A 24 -13.75 51.29 -20.05
N ALA A 25 -13.79 50.11 -20.67
CA ALA A 25 -14.70 49.68 -21.75
C ALA A 25 -14.71 48.12 -21.73
N GLY A 26 -15.81 47.34 -21.64
CA GLY A 26 -17.11 47.36 -22.33
C GLY A 26 -16.97 46.71 -23.73
N GLU A 27 -17.68 45.68 -24.20
CA GLU A 27 -18.87 44.88 -23.83
C GLU A 27 -18.99 43.67 -24.81
N SER A 28 -19.89 42.74 -24.49
CA SER A 28 -20.76 41.96 -25.40
C SER A 28 -20.43 40.49 -25.76
N GLU A 29 -21.38 39.62 -25.38
CA GLU A 29 -21.56 38.22 -25.79
C GLU A 29 -22.17 38.12 -27.21
N VAL A 30 -21.84 37.09 -28.01
CA VAL A 30 -22.81 36.16 -28.68
C VAL A 30 -22.09 34.88 -29.18
N GLY A 31 -22.54 33.71 -28.71
CA GLY A 31 -22.79 32.48 -29.49
C GLY A 31 -21.64 31.67 -30.12
N GLY A 32 -21.33 30.52 -29.53
CA GLY A 32 -20.63 29.42 -30.21
C GLY A 32 -20.22 28.29 -29.26
N MET A 33 -20.67 27.07 -29.54
CA MET A 33 -20.45 25.84 -28.76
C MET A 33 -19.03 25.71 -28.19
N ALA A 34 -18.91 25.58 -26.87
CA ALA A 34 -17.66 25.21 -26.22
C ALA A 34 -17.88 23.97 -25.33
N VAL A 35 -17.17 22.90 -25.69
CA VAL A 35 -16.95 21.69 -24.91
C VAL A 35 -16.40 22.09 -23.54
N THR A 36 -17.12 21.78 -22.46
CA THR A 36 -16.59 21.97 -21.10
C THR A 36 -15.52 20.91 -20.82
N VAL A 37 -14.27 21.27 -21.08
CA VAL A 37 -13.09 20.60 -20.56
C VAL A 37 -13.07 20.81 -19.04
N MET A 38 -12.87 19.74 -18.27
CA MET A 38 -12.69 19.79 -16.82
C MET A 38 -11.59 20.80 -16.44
N PRO A 39 -11.71 21.55 -15.33
CA PRO A 39 -10.71 22.54 -14.98
C PRO A 39 -9.38 21.83 -14.72
N GLN A 40 -8.36 22.17 -15.52
CA GLN A 40 -6.99 21.90 -15.11
C GLN A 40 -6.75 22.68 -13.83
N GLN A 41 -6.35 21.96 -12.79
CA GLN A 41 -5.89 22.55 -11.55
C GLN A 41 -4.64 23.38 -11.85
N GLU A 42 -4.79 24.69 -12.05
CA GLU A 42 -3.66 25.60 -12.11
C GLU A 42 -2.92 25.53 -10.77
N VAL A 43 -1.71 24.98 -10.82
CA VAL A 43 -0.74 25.07 -9.74
C VAL A 43 -0.50 26.54 -9.48
N GLN A 44 -0.95 27.02 -8.31
CA GLN A 44 -0.67 28.37 -7.83
C GLN A 44 0.85 28.52 -7.65
N LEU A 45 1.51 29.11 -8.64
CA LEU A 45 2.91 29.53 -8.57
C LEU A 45 2.98 30.78 -7.69
N SER A 46 3.33 30.61 -6.42
CA SER A 46 3.83 31.72 -5.60
C SER A 46 5.20 32.13 -6.15
N GLN A 47 5.22 33.08 -7.08
CA GLN A 47 6.44 33.63 -7.65
C GLN A 47 7.19 34.50 -6.63
N SER A 48 8.42 34.09 -6.33
CA SER A 48 9.55 35.00 -6.16
C SER A 48 10.36 34.92 -7.45
N ALA A 49 10.26 35.95 -8.29
CA ALA A 49 11.00 36.03 -9.54
C ALA A 49 12.46 36.45 -9.27
N SER A 50 13.41 35.52 -9.44
CA SER A 50 14.82 35.86 -9.75
C SER A 50 15.69 34.67 -10.22
N SER A 51 15.32 33.89 -11.23
CA SER A 51 16.33 33.17 -12.01
C SER A 51 15.87 32.85 -13.43
N ASN A 52 16.75 33.12 -14.41
CA ASN A 52 16.53 32.79 -15.82
C ASN A 52 16.68 31.28 -16.13
N TYR A 53 16.76 30.44 -15.10
CA TYR A 53 16.98 29.00 -15.20
C TYR A 53 16.12 28.28 -14.16
N PHE A 54 15.31 27.31 -14.57
CA PHE A 54 14.56 26.48 -13.62
C PHE A 54 14.68 24.99 -13.95
N LEU A 55 14.54 24.17 -12.90
CA LEU A 55 14.39 22.73 -12.97
C LEU A 55 13.16 22.33 -12.16
N ALA A 56 12.24 21.59 -12.77
CA ALA A 56 11.07 21.05 -12.11
C ALA A 56 10.95 19.56 -12.40
N THR A 57 10.74 18.77 -11.36
CA THR A 57 10.50 17.35 -11.44
C THR A 57 9.00 17.08 -11.55
N ASP A 58 8.60 15.97 -12.18
CA ASP A 58 7.20 15.57 -12.39
C ASP A 58 6.52 15.01 -11.13
N SER A 59 7.32 14.60 -10.14
CA SER A 59 6.88 14.16 -8.82
C SER A 59 7.85 14.64 -7.73
N SER A 60 7.38 14.66 -6.48
CA SER A 60 8.17 14.88 -5.26
C SER A 60 8.61 13.57 -4.58
N THR A 61 8.12 12.42 -5.06
CA THR A 61 8.47 11.09 -4.57
C THR A 61 8.64 10.10 -5.72
N TYR A 62 9.65 9.24 -5.65
CA TYR A 62 9.93 8.24 -6.67
C TYR A 62 10.29 6.89 -6.06
N SER A 63 9.88 5.82 -6.73
CA SER A 63 10.40 4.48 -6.46
C SER A 63 11.75 4.30 -7.15
N ALA A 64 12.71 3.72 -6.45
CA ALA A 64 14.01 3.37 -7.01
C ALA A 64 13.91 2.64 -8.36
N GLY A 65 14.70 3.08 -9.34
CA GLY A 65 14.71 2.56 -10.71
C GLY A 65 13.64 3.11 -11.66
N SER A 66 12.66 3.90 -11.20
CA SER A 66 11.72 4.57 -12.11
C SER A 66 12.37 5.73 -12.87
N ALA A 67 11.63 6.38 -13.76
CA ALA A 67 12.08 7.57 -14.45
C ALA A 67 11.73 8.84 -13.65
N ILE A 68 12.62 9.85 -13.72
CA ILE A 68 12.37 11.23 -13.30
C ILE A 68 12.26 12.05 -14.58
N ASN A 69 11.12 12.69 -14.83
CA ASN A 69 11.01 13.64 -15.93
C ASN A 69 11.27 15.04 -15.39
N VAL A 70 12.31 15.66 -15.93
CA VAL A 70 12.81 16.95 -15.49
C VAL A 70 12.48 17.97 -16.58
N ALA A 71 11.50 18.82 -16.30
CA ALA A 71 11.28 20.03 -17.07
C ALA A 71 12.41 21.03 -16.77
N TRP A 72 13.05 21.52 -17.82
CA TRP A 72 14.11 22.51 -17.71
C TRP A 72 13.79 23.75 -18.54
N PHE A 73 14.30 24.88 -18.09
CA PHE A 73 14.33 26.13 -18.85
C PHE A 73 15.69 26.80 -18.70
N ALA A 74 16.17 27.38 -19.79
CA ALA A 74 17.39 28.16 -19.87
C ALA A 74 17.23 29.29 -20.90
N PRO A 75 17.99 30.40 -20.80
CA PRO A 75 18.01 31.45 -21.81
C PRO A 75 18.42 30.88 -23.17
N ALA A 76 17.94 31.46 -24.28
CA ALA A 76 18.36 31.04 -25.63
C ALA A 76 19.87 31.14 -25.87
N THR A 77 20.59 31.88 -25.03
CA THR A 77 22.04 32.04 -25.06
C THR A 77 22.80 31.00 -24.24
N HIS A 78 22.12 30.00 -23.65
CA HIS A 78 22.78 28.95 -22.88
C HIS A 78 23.71 28.11 -23.78
N SER A 79 24.72 27.48 -23.19
CA SER A 79 25.64 26.65 -23.95
C SER A 79 25.04 25.27 -24.16
N GLY A 80 25.20 24.69 -25.35
CA GLY A 80 24.86 23.28 -25.60
C GLY A 80 25.73 22.29 -24.81
N SER A 81 26.78 22.77 -24.15
CA SER A 81 27.62 22.00 -23.23
C SER A 81 27.18 22.12 -21.77
N ASP A 82 26.18 22.96 -21.46
CA ASP A 82 25.57 23.00 -20.13
C ASP A 82 24.95 21.64 -19.80
N TRP A 83 24.82 21.34 -18.51
CA TRP A 83 24.34 20.03 -18.10
C TRP A 83 23.52 20.11 -16.82
N VAL A 84 22.60 19.16 -16.71
CA VAL A 84 21.84 18.90 -15.50
C VAL A 84 22.39 17.64 -14.85
N GLY A 85 22.71 17.72 -13.57
CA GLY A 85 23.19 16.60 -12.76
C GLY A 85 22.19 16.18 -11.70
N LEU A 86 22.20 14.90 -11.35
CA LEU A 86 21.46 14.32 -10.24
C LEU A 86 22.38 14.16 -9.02
N PHE A 87 21.96 14.71 -7.88
CA PHE A 87 22.75 14.79 -6.66
C PHE A 87 21.95 14.31 -5.45
N LYS A 88 22.65 13.81 -4.43
CA LYS A 88 22.09 13.69 -3.09
C LYS A 88 22.07 15.09 -2.46
N VAL A 89 21.01 15.42 -1.73
CA VAL A 89 20.91 16.73 -1.05
C VAL A 89 22.08 16.88 -0.07
N GLY A 90 22.82 17.99 -0.21
CA GLY A 90 24.00 18.31 0.62
C GLY A 90 25.35 17.92 0.02
N ASP A 91 25.38 17.11 -1.05
CA ASP A 91 26.64 16.74 -1.71
C ASP A 91 27.25 17.92 -2.50
N PRO A 92 28.57 18.00 -2.70
CA PRO A 92 29.20 19.03 -3.53
C PRO A 92 28.89 18.84 -5.03
N ASP A 93 28.97 19.92 -5.82
CA ASP A 93 28.69 19.90 -7.28
C ASP A 93 29.59 18.97 -8.11
N SER A 94 30.71 18.51 -7.53
CA SER A 94 31.58 17.50 -8.13
C SER A 94 31.07 16.06 -7.98
N ALA A 95 30.11 15.81 -7.07
CA ALA A 95 29.64 14.47 -6.70
C ALA A 95 28.29 14.11 -7.36
N TYR A 96 28.16 14.35 -8.66
CA TYR A 96 26.96 13.95 -9.40
C TYR A 96 26.87 12.43 -9.56
N LEU A 97 25.68 11.87 -9.37
CA LEU A 97 25.40 10.45 -9.60
C LEU A 97 25.22 10.14 -11.09
N SER A 98 24.60 11.06 -11.81
CA SER A 98 24.45 11.02 -13.25
C SER A 98 24.27 12.43 -13.80
N LYS A 99 24.54 12.63 -15.09
CA LYS A 99 24.37 13.92 -15.76
C LYS A 99 23.82 13.75 -17.17
N LYS A 100 23.15 14.78 -17.66
CA LYS A 100 22.72 14.91 -19.06
C LYS A 100 23.00 16.32 -19.56
N TYR A 101 23.49 16.43 -20.80
CA TYR A 101 23.65 17.72 -21.45
C TYR A 101 22.28 18.32 -21.76
N VAL A 102 22.18 19.64 -21.64
CA VAL A 102 20.97 20.40 -21.94
C VAL A 102 20.87 20.53 -23.46
N PRO A 103 19.79 20.02 -24.10
CA PRO A 103 19.59 20.16 -25.53
C PRO A 103 19.49 21.64 -25.95
N SER A 104 19.73 21.93 -27.22
CA SER A 104 19.51 23.27 -27.76
C SER A 104 18.03 23.68 -27.64
N GLY A 105 17.77 24.88 -27.14
CA GLY A 105 16.42 25.43 -27.03
C GLY A 105 16.24 26.14 -25.69
N GLN A 106 15.12 26.84 -25.50
CA GLN A 106 14.87 27.54 -24.25
C GLN A 106 14.26 26.64 -23.17
N SER A 107 13.64 25.54 -23.55
CA SER A 107 13.03 24.59 -22.61
C SER A 107 12.91 23.20 -23.21
N GLY A 108 12.69 22.21 -22.34
CA GLY A 108 12.42 20.85 -22.75
C GLY A 108 12.29 19.88 -21.57
N LEU A 109 12.36 18.59 -21.90
CA LEU A 109 12.33 17.50 -20.92
C LEU A 109 13.64 16.72 -20.97
N LEU A 110 14.17 16.41 -19.80
CA LEU A 110 15.25 15.44 -19.60
C LEU A 110 14.72 14.30 -18.74
N THR A 111 15.09 13.06 -19.08
CA THR A 111 14.71 11.89 -18.28
C THR A 111 15.92 11.32 -17.56
N PHE A 112 15.85 11.20 -16.24
CA PHE A 112 16.85 10.54 -15.40
C PHE A 112 16.32 9.22 -14.83
N SER A 113 17.20 8.30 -14.44
CA SER A 113 16.82 7.10 -13.69
C SER A 113 16.94 7.36 -12.20
N VAL A 114 15.92 6.98 -11.44
CA VAL A 114 15.89 7.13 -9.98
C VAL A 114 16.97 6.24 -9.35
N PRO A 115 17.80 6.76 -8.43
CA PRO A 115 18.80 5.99 -7.71
C PRO A 115 18.23 4.78 -6.98
N SER A 116 19.03 3.73 -6.80
CA SER A 116 18.62 2.53 -6.05
C SER A 116 18.62 2.73 -4.53
N GLN A 117 19.41 3.70 -4.05
CA GLN A 117 19.46 4.06 -2.63
C GLN A 117 18.35 5.06 -2.30
N GLY A 118 17.64 4.80 -1.21
CA GLY A 118 16.67 5.76 -0.69
C GLY A 118 17.33 6.99 -0.07
N GLY A 119 16.61 8.11 -0.07
CA GLY A 119 17.07 9.38 0.51
C GLY A 119 16.50 10.60 -0.20
N ASN A 120 17.02 11.77 0.16
CA ASN A 120 16.65 13.04 -0.45
C ASN A 120 17.64 13.38 -1.57
N TYR A 121 17.09 13.70 -2.74
CA TYR A 121 17.84 14.01 -3.94
C TYR A 121 17.35 15.31 -4.57
N GLU A 122 18.18 15.90 -5.41
CA GLU A 122 17.88 17.13 -6.15
C GLU A 122 18.59 17.10 -7.52
N LEU A 123 18.05 17.85 -8.49
CA LEU A 123 18.70 18.11 -9.76
C LEU A 123 19.35 19.49 -9.69
N ARG A 124 20.53 19.63 -10.29
CA ARG A 124 21.22 20.92 -10.39
C ARG A 124 21.57 21.23 -11.84
N TYR A 125 21.39 22.49 -12.24
CA TYR A 125 21.82 23.01 -13.54
C TYR A 125 23.21 23.62 -13.40
N LEU A 126 24.17 23.13 -14.20
CA LEU A 126 25.56 23.57 -14.20
C LEU A 126 25.94 24.11 -15.59
N PRO A 127 26.27 25.42 -15.71
CA PRO A 127 26.74 26.00 -16.95
C PRO A 127 28.14 25.49 -17.28
N HIS A 128 28.46 25.23 -18.54
CA HIS A 128 29.82 24.92 -18.95
C HIS A 128 30.55 26.18 -19.45
N PRO A 129 31.80 26.45 -19.03
CA PRO A 129 32.72 25.58 -18.30
C PRO A 129 32.69 25.70 -16.76
N SER A 130 31.68 26.37 -16.18
CA SER A 130 31.55 26.46 -14.72
C SER A 130 31.35 25.09 -14.08
N THR A 131 31.77 24.98 -12.83
CA THR A 131 31.55 23.80 -11.98
C THR A 131 30.64 24.11 -10.80
N GLN A 132 30.00 25.29 -10.81
CA GLN A 132 29.02 25.69 -9.80
C GLN A 132 27.62 25.67 -10.40
N SER A 133 26.69 25.10 -9.65
CA SER A 133 25.27 25.10 -9.99
C SER A 133 24.65 26.49 -9.85
N ILE A 134 23.74 26.81 -10.78
CA ILE A 134 23.05 28.10 -10.82
C ILE A 134 21.52 27.97 -10.63
N SER A 135 21.02 26.73 -10.64
CA SER A 135 19.62 26.40 -10.38
C SER A 135 19.56 25.02 -9.76
N ILE A 136 18.72 24.85 -8.74
CA ILE A 136 18.53 23.60 -8.01
C ILE A 136 17.01 23.35 -7.98
N SER A 137 16.59 22.12 -8.29
CA SER A 137 15.18 21.75 -8.20
C SER A 137 14.72 21.70 -6.75
N ASN A 138 13.40 21.60 -6.51
CA ASN A 138 12.92 21.13 -5.22
C ASN A 138 13.52 19.75 -4.92
N ALA A 139 13.83 19.50 -3.64
CA ALA A 139 14.24 18.18 -3.21
C ALA A 139 13.09 17.18 -3.38
N PHE A 140 13.41 15.96 -3.77
CA PHE A 140 12.47 14.86 -3.88
C PHE A 140 12.98 13.64 -3.11
N VAL A 141 12.04 12.82 -2.66
CA VAL A 141 12.34 11.61 -1.88
C VAL A 141 12.40 10.41 -2.81
N VAL A 142 13.48 9.66 -2.72
CA VAL A 142 13.58 8.33 -3.31
C VAL A 142 13.24 7.31 -2.23
N SER A 143 12.16 6.58 -2.44
CA SER A 143 11.85 5.40 -1.64
C SER A 143 12.85 4.31 -2.03
N ALA A 144 13.60 3.79 -1.04
CA ALA A 144 14.51 2.67 -1.27
C ALA A 144 13.72 1.49 -1.85
N THR A 145 14.33 0.72 -2.76
CA THR A 145 13.79 -0.61 -3.06
C THR A 145 13.92 -1.45 -1.79
N ALA A 146 12.79 -1.88 -1.21
CA ALA A 146 12.78 -2.81 -0.09
C ALA A 146 13.67 -4.02 -0.45
N GLY A 147 14.63 -4.33 0.41
CA GLY A 147 15.54 -5.44 0.16
C GLY A 147 14.79 -6.77 0.22
N THR A 148 15.27 -7.76 -0.51
CA THR A 148 14.78 -9.13 -0.39
C THR A 148 15.75 -9.91 0.47
N VAL A 149 15.26 -10.67 1.45
CA VAL A 149 16.12 -11.59 2.20
C VAL A 149 15.80 -13.06 1.92
N PHE A 150 16.86 -13.81 1.60
CA PHE A 150 16.87 -15.28 1.55
C PHE A 150 17.56 -15.80 2.81
N LEU A 151 16.87 -16.66 3.55
CA LEU A 151 17.32 -17.21 4.81
C LEU A 151 17.61 -18.70 4.70
N PHE A 152 18.70 -19.11 5.32
CA PHE A 152 19.12 -20.50 5.46
C PHE A 152 19.41 -20.76 6.91
N SER A 153 18.92 -21.87 7.46
CA SER A 153 19.28 -22.26 8.82
C SER A 153 19.48 -23.77 8.95
N ASN A 154 20.53 -24.16 9.64
CA ASN A 154 20.74 -25.57 9.97
C ASN A 154 21.65 -25.80 11.16
N TYR A 155 21.65 -27.04 11.64
CA TYR A 155 22.52 -27.46 12.72
C TYR A 155 23.91 -27.87 12.20
N GLU A 156 23.96 -28.73 11.18
CA GLU A 156 25.18 -29.41 10.76
C GLU A 156 26.12 -28.60 9.85
N GLY A 157 25.76 -27.37 9.45
CA GLY A 157 26.56 -26.54 8.54
C GLY A 157 26.66 -27.15 7.13
N GLY A 158 27.87 -27.36 6.61
CA GLY A 158 28.09 -28.10 5.35
C GLY A 158 28.77 -27.31 4.25
N THR A 159 28.90 -27.91 3.06
CA THR A 159 29.54 -27.28 1.89
C THR A 159 28.56 -27.21 0.73
N TYR A 160 28.14 -26.01 0.35
CA TYR A 160 27.05 -25.81 -0.58
C TYR A 160 27.19 -24.53 -1.40
N ASN A 161 26.55 -24.53 -2.57
CA ASN A 161 26.51 -23.43 -3.50
C ASN A 161 25.10 -22.85 -3.57
N LEU A 162 24.92 -21.60 -3.15
CA LEU A 162 23.67 -20.87 -3.33
C LEU A 162 23.68 -20.22 -4.71
N VAL A 163 22.79 -20.69 -5.58
CA VAL A 163 22.70 -20.22 -6.97
C VAL A 163 21.65 -19.10 -7.03
N VAL A 164 22.12 -17.86 -7.17
CA VAL A 164 21.32 -16.63 -7.30
C VAL A 164 20.78 -16.55 -8.73
N ASP A 165 19.70 -17.29 -8.96
CA ASP A 165 19.00 -17.41 -10.24
C ASP A 165 17.75 -16.53 -10.34
N GLN A 166 17.45 -15.75 -9.29
CA GLN A 166 16.34 -14.80 -9.26
C GLN A 166 16.82 -13.38 -9.55
N ASN A 167 16.22 -12.74 -10.56
CA ASN A 167 16.49 -11.34 -10.90
C ASN A 167 15.76 -10.40 -9.94
N LEU A 168 16.25 -10.31 -8.71
CA LEU A 168 15.70 -9.42 -7.68
C LEU A 168 16.70 -8.32 -7.36
N PRO A 169 16.24 -7.08 -7.14
CA PRO A 169 17.10 -6.00 -6.66
C PRO A 169 17.43 -6.19 -5.17
N ASN A 170 18.58 -5.68 -4.73
CA ASN A 170 18.98 -5.60 -3.32
C ASN A 170 18.80 -6.93 -2.54
N ILE A 171 19.47 -7.98 -3.02
CA ILE A 171 19.39 -9.33 -2.43
C ILE A 171 20.27 -9.40 -1.18
N GLN A 172 19.67 -9.78 -0.07
CA GLN A 172 20.38 -10.03 1.19
C GLN A 172 20.24 -11.49 1.58
N ILE A 173 21.29 -12.04 2.18
CA ILE A 173 21.35 -13.46 2.52
C ILE A 173 21.67 -13.61 4.00
N GLY A 174 20.77 -14.23 4.74
CA GLY A 174 20.97 -14.57 6.15
C GLY A 174 21.20 -16.07 6.31
N ILE A 175 22.24 -16.46 7.04
CA ILE A 175 22.56 -17.86 7.32
C ILE A 175 22.72 -18.05 8.83
N ALA A 176 21.82 -18.79 9.46
CA ALA A 176 21.91 -19.16 10.88
C ALA A 176 22.36 -20.62 11.02
N THR A 177 23.63 -20.84 11.39
CA THR A 177 24.25 -22.17 11.41
C THR A 177 24.94 -22.47 12.74
N PHE A 178 24.74 -23.67 13.28
CA PHE A 178 25.48 -24.08 14.48
C PHE A 178 26.92 -24.47 14.15
N LYS A 179 27.12 -25.46 13.26
CA LYS A 179 28.45 -25.89 12.78
C LYS A 179 28.95 -25.03 11.61
N PRO A 180 30.27 -25.03 11.33
CA PRO A 180 30.85 -24.24 10.23
C PRO A 180 30.27 -24.62 8.86
N SER A 181 30.09 -23.61 8.00
CA SER A 181 29.63 -23.77 6.62
C SER A 181 30.64 -23.24 5.61
N ASN A 182 30.83 -23.95 4.50
CA ASN A 182 31.55 -23.46 3.32
C ASN A 182 30.55 -23.09 2.24
N ILE A 183 30.33 -21.79 2.06
CA ILE A 183 29.29 -21.25 1.18
C ILE A 183 29.94 -20.67 -0.07
N THR A 184 29.47 -21.10 -1.23
CA THR A 184 29.73 -20.42 -2.49
C THR A 184 28.45 -19.73 -2.96
N LEU A 185 28.56 -18.48 -3.41
CA LEU A 185 27.50 -17.76 -4.09
C LEU A 185 27.82 -17.74 -5.58
N SER A 186 26.86 -18.11 -6.41
CA SER A 186 27.02 -18.13 -7.88
C SER A 186 25.71 -17.77 -8.58
N GLY A 187 25.68 -17.81 -9.91
CA GLY A 187 24.47 -17.56 -10.70
C GLY A 187 24.44 -16.18 -11.36
N SER A 188 23.54 -16.04 -12.35
CA SER A 188 23.48 -14.88 -13.24
C SER A 188 23.18 -13.56 -12.53
N PHE A 189 22.57 -13.61 -11.34
CA PHE A 189 22.16 -12.42 -10.59
C PHE A 189 22.94 -12.26 -9.27
N VAL A 190 24.07 -12.97 -9.11
CA VAL A 190 24.91 -12.86 -7.90
C VAL A 190 25.42 -11.43 -7.65
N GLY A 191 25.55 -10.62 -8.71
CA GLY A 191 25.89 -9.20 -8.62
C GLY A 191 24.88 -8.36 -7.83
N ASN A 192 23.62 -8.80 -7.74
CA ASN A 192 22.56 -8.12 -6.99
C ASN A 192 22.62 -8.39 -5.49
N VAL A 193 23.51 -9.29 -5.03
CA VAL A 193 23.73 -9.53 -3.60
C VAL A 193 24.37 -8.30 -2.97
N SER A 194 23.65 -7.67 -2.04
CA SER A 194 24.07 -6.45 -1.34
C SER A 194 24.66 -6.74 0.05
N ALA A 195 24.24 -7.82 0.71
CA ALA A 195 24.79 -8.22 2.01
C ALA A 195 24.62 -9.73 2.28
N VAL A 196 25.60 -10.31 2.97
CA VAL A 196 25.57 -11.68 3.48
C VAL A 196 25.91 -11.67 4.96
N ARG A 197 25.04 -12.23 5.80
CA ARG A 197 25.30 -12.36 7.23
C ARG A 197 25.19 -13.81 7.65
N VAL A 198 26.29 -14.35 8.16
CA VAL A 198 26.35 -15.69 8.76
C VAL A 198 26.45 -15.53 10.27
N VAL A 199 25.55 -16.18 11.01
CA VAL A 199 25.45 -16.08 12.47
C VAL A 199 25.31 -17.47 13.07
N GLY A 200 25.83 -17.63 14.27
CA GLY A 200 25.69 -18.85 15.07
C GLY A 200 26.96 -19.15 15.85
N TYR A 201 26.97 -20.28 16.56
CA TYR A 201 28.00 -20.53 17.58
C TYR A 201 29.40 -20.64 16.97
N TYR A 202 29.55 -21.37 15.86
CA TYR A 202 30.81 -21.54 15.13
C TYR A 202 30.82 -20.82 13.77
N ALA A 203 29.99 -19.77 13.61
CA ALA A 203 29.84 -19.07 12.33
C ALA A 203 31.11 -18.33 11.86
N ASN A 204 31.99 -17.92 12.78
CA ASN A 204 33.29 -17.32 12.43
C ASN A 204 34.26 -18.30 11.75
N GLN A 205 33.99 -19.60 11.82
CA GLN A 205 34.76 -20.64 11.11
C GLN A 205 34.18 -20.94 9.72
N SER A 206 33.07 -20.28 9.36
CA SER A 206 32.45 -20.45 8.05
C SER A 206 33.19 -19.65 6.98
N THR A 207 33.07 -20.06 5.72
CA THR A 207 33.61 -19.34 4.57
C THR A 207 32.48 -18.93 3.63
N VAL A 208 32.60 -17.74 3.02
CA VAL A 208 31.69 -17.27 1.97
C VAL A 208 32.53 -16.79 0.79
N GLN A 209 32.24 -17.32 -0.40
CA GLN A 209 32.93 -16.98 -1.65
C GLN A 209 31.92 -16.58 -2.73
N GLY A 210 32.37 -15.88 -3.77
CA GLY A 210 31.53 -15.50 -4.92
C GLY A 210 30.90 -14.10 -4.84
N VAL A 211 31.14 -13.36 -3.75
CA VAL A 211 30.82 -11.93 -3.59
C VAL A 211 32.00 -11.21 -2.97
N ASP A 212 32.00 -9.87 -3.05
CA ASP A 212 32.99 -9.04 -2.37
C ASP A 212 32.98 -9.29 -0.85
N ALA A 213 34.16 -9.48 -0.26
CA ALA A 213 34.32 -9.78 1.17
C ALA A 213 33.74 -8.67 2.08
N SER A 214 33.71 -7.41 1.62
CA SER A 214 33.08 -6.30 2.34
C SER A 214 31.57 -6.47 2.56
N LYS A 215 30.91 -7.29 1.72
CA LYS A 215 29.48 -7.62 1.85
C LYS A 215 29.22 -8.73 2.86
N VAL A 216 30.26 -9.43 3.32
CA VAL A 216 30.16 -10.62 4.18
C VAL A 216 30.41 -10.26 5.63
N LYS A 217 29.48 -10.64 6.51
CA LYS A 217 29.63 -10.53 7.96
C LYS A 217 29.45 -11.89 8.62
N LEU A 218 30.53 -12.39 9.22
CA LEU A 218 30.52 -13.58 10.07
C LEU A 218 30.40 -13.16 11.54
N VAL A 219 29.45 -13.73 12.27
CA VAL A 219 29.16 -13.36 13.66
C VAL A 219 29.15 -14.61 14.54
N SER A 220 30.23 -14.81 15.30
CA SER A 220 30.33 -15.84 16.35
C SER A 220 29.91 -15.32 17.72
N SER A 221 29.47 -16.22 18.59
CA SER A 221 28.78 -15.94 19.85
C SER A 221 27.36 -15.43 19.61
N PRO A 222 26.35 -16.28 19.81
CA PRO A 222 25.04 -16.01 19.23
C PRO A 222 24.41 -14.76 19.85
N GLU A 223 24.07 -13.80 19.00
CA GLU A 223 23.51 -12.49 19.40
C GLU A 223 22.17 -12.68 20.12
N PRO A 224 21.77 -11.75 21.01
CA PRO A 224 20.51 -11.85 21.73
C PRO A 224 19.32 -11.86 20.77
N VAL A 225 18.29 -12.64 21.11
CA VAL A 225 17.05 -12.69 20.36
C VAL A 225 16.10 -11.62 20.91
N SER A 226 15.57 -10.77 20.03
CA SER A 226 14.56 -9.76 20.39
C SER A 226 13.20 -10.41 20.67
N HIS A 227 12.85 -11.42 19.88
CA HIS A 227 11.59 -12.16 20.00
C HIS A 227 11.73 -13.37 20.91
N LYS A 228 10.77 -13.56 21.81
CA LYS A 228 10.77 -14.70 22.73
C LYS A 228 9.62 -15.64 22.40
N GLN A 229 9.91 -16.94 22.37
CA GLN A 229 8.94 -18.00 22.09
C GLN A 229 8.96 -19.04 23.22
N PRO A 230 7.80 -19.58 23.67
CA PRO A 230 7.72 -20.44 24.86
C PRO A 230 8.51 -21.75 24.78
N TYR A 231 8.88 -22.19 23.57
CA TYR A 231 9.52 -23.48 23.29
C TYR A 231 10.85 -23.37 22.54
N ALA A 232 11.44 -22.17 22.51
CA ALA A 232 12.68 -21.91 21.79
C ALA A 232 13.76 -21.33 22.72
N ASP A 233 15.02 -21.38 22.29
CA ASP A 233 16.09 -20.63 22.93
C ASP A 233 15.83 -19.13 22.75
N ASN A 234 15.56 -18.46 23.88
CA ASN A 234 15.28 -17.03 23.97
C ASN A 234 16.50 -16.22 24.44
N THR A 235 17.62 -16.89 24.69
CA THR A 235 18.83 -16.24 25.21
C THR A 235 19.72 -15.76 24.09
N ARG A 236 19.74 -16.48 22.96
CA ARG A 236 20.72 -16.28 21.88
C ARG A 236 20.30 -16.92 20.56
N LEU A 237 20.75 -16.34 19.46
CA LEU A 237 20.45 -16.79 18.10
C LEU A 237 21.49 -17.79 17.55
N VAL A 238 21.14 -19.06 17.52
CA VAL A 238 22.01 -20.18 17.18
C VAL A 238 21.70 -20.77 15.79
N TYR A 239 20.53 -21.38 15.62
CA TYR A 239 20.07 -22.05 14.39
C TYR A 239 18.57 -22.37 14.53
N SER A 240 17.93 -22.72 13.40
CA SER A 240 16.61 -23.36 13.40
C SER A 240 16.65 -24.61 12.52
N THR A 241 15.80 -25.60 12.84
CA THR A 241 15.69 -26.86 12.08
C THR A 241 14.35 -27.03 11.38
N GLY A 242 13.46 -26.04 11.51
CA GLY A 242 12.20 -26.01 10.75
C GLY A 242 11.13 -26.99 11.20
N ASP A 243 11.39 -27.84 12.20
CA ASP A 243 10.40 -28.85 12.60
C ASP A 243 9.28 -28.20 13.42
N ARG A 244 8.11 -28.05 12.79
CA ARG A 244 6.95 -27.31 13.32
C ARG A 244 6.05 -28.13 14.24
N VAL A 245 6.53 -29.26 14.73
CA VAL A 245 5.85 -30.01 15.77
C VAL A 245 6.58 -29.77 17.09
N LEU A 246 5.94 -28.96 17.92
CA LEU A 246 6.31 -28.47 19.25
C LEU A 246 6.70 -29.56 20.28
N SER A 247 6.84 -30.83 19.90
CA SER A 247 7.08 -31.95 20.82
C SER A 247 8.53 -32.43 20.90
N TRP A 248 9.42 -32.01 19.98
CA TRP A 248 10.82 -32.46 19.96
C TRP A 248 11.86 -31.37 19.67
N MET A 249 11.50 -30.08 19.73
CA MET A 249 12.51 -29.03 19.68
C MET A 249 13.49 -29.24 20.84
N SER A 250 14.72 -29.64 20.52
CA SER A 250 15.79 -29.79 21.50
C SER A 250 15.95 -28.45 22.20
N LYS A 251 15.90 -28.43 23.54
CA LYS A 251 16.23 -27.26 24.37
C LYS A 251 17.57 -26.69 23.88
N GLY A 252 17.55 -25.59 23.11
CA GLY A 252 18.75 -25.00 22.49
C GLY A 252 18.66 -24.63 21.00
N SER A 253 17.49 -24.73 20.35
CA SER A 253 17.25 -24.23 18.98
C SER A 253 16.32 -23.01 18.97
N ASN A 254 16.42 -22.16 17.94
CA ASN A 254 15.48 -21.05 17.73
C ASN A 254 14.31 -21.47 16.85
N SER A 255 13.17 -20.81 17.06
CA SER A 255 12.07 -20.82 16.10
C SER A 255 12.46 -20.11 14.80
N MET A 256 11.77 -20.44 13.70
CA MET A 256 11.99 -19.74 12.43
C MET A 256 11.69 -18.25 12.53
N THR A 257 10.64 -17.86 13.26
CA THR A 257 10.26 -16.46 13.50
C THR A 257 11.37 -15.67 14.17
N GLN A 258 12.06 -16.27 15.16
CA GLN A 258 13.20 -15.61 15.83
C GLN A 258 14.37 -15.37 14.89
N VAL A 259 14.66 -16.32 14.00
CA VAL A 259 15.71 -16.19 12.98
C VAL A 259 15.35 -15.10 11.98
N GLU A 260 14.11 -15.07 11.51
CA GLU A 260 13.60 -14.07 10.57
C GLU A 260 13.64 -12.66 11.15
N GLU A 261 13.07 -12.46 12.35
CA GLU A 261 13.06 -11.15 13.00
C GLU A 261 14.48 -10.65 13.30
N TYR A 262 15.38 -11.56 13.70
CA TYR A 262 16.77 -11.22 13.84
C TYR A 262 17.34 -10.66 12.54
N PHE A 263 17.26 -11.40 11.43
CA PHE A 263 17.85 -10.93 10.18
C PHE A 263 17.19 -9.65 9.68
N MET A 264 15.86 -9.53 9.76
CA MET A 264 15.15 -8.29 9.42
C MET A 264 15.63 -7.09 10.26
N SER A 265 15.91 -7.28 11.55
CA SER A 265 16.48 -6.21 12.39
C SER A 265 17.88 -5.76 11.94
N LYS A 266 18.63 -6.63 11.27
CA LYS A 266 20.00 -6.37 10.82
C LYS A 266 20.07 -5.83 9.39
N PHE A 267 19.05 -6.13 8.61
CA PHE A 267 18.97 -5.86 7.19
C PHE A 267 18.09 -4.66 6.85
N GLY A 268 17.30 -4.17 7.81
CA GLY A 268 16.49 -2.95 7.66
C GLY A 268 15.11 -3.25 7.08
N GLU A 269 14.66 -2.43 6.14
CA GLU A 269 13.40 -2.64 5.42
C GLU A 269 13.58 -3.74 4.36
N VAL A 270 13.32 -4.98 4.78
CA VAL A 270 13.38 -6.16 3.91
C VAL A 270 12.15 -7.06 4.03
N SER A 271 11.86 -7.79 2.96
CA SER A 271 10.88 -8.87 2.93
C SER A 271 11.56 -10.24 2.88
N VAL A 272 11.15 -11.16 3.76
CA VAL A 272 11.65 -12.54 3.76
C VAL A 272 10.95 -13.33 2.66
N LEU A 273 11.68 -13.74 1.63
CA LEU A 273 11.10 -14.51 0.51
C LEU A 273 11.28 -16.02 0.64
N SER A 274 12.33 -16.44 1.32
CA SER A 274 12.59 -17.85 1.57
C SER A 274 13.29 -18.00 2.90
N HIS A 275 12.88 -19.03 3.66
CA HIS A 275 13.63 -19.53 4.79
C HIS A 275 13.74 -21.05 4.69
N MET A 276 14.88 -21.54 4.21
CA MET A 276 15.17 -22.97 4.20
C MET A 276 15.80 -23.36 5.52
N SER A 277 15.17 -24.30 6.24
CA SER A 277 15.68 -24.81 7.51
C SER A 277 15.73 -26.34 7.53
N ARG A 278 16.73 -26.93 8.19
CA ARG A 278 16.84 -28.38 8.42
C ARG A 278 17.84 -28.70 9.51
N TYR A 279 17.78 -29.91 10.07
CA TYR A 279 18.85 -30.38 10.96
C TYR A 279 20.15 -30.67 10.18
N ALA A 280 20.04 -31.41 9.07
CA ALA A 280 21.16 -31.94 8.30
C ALA A 280 22.04 -30.87 7.61
N ALA A 281 23.22 -31.30 7.14
CA ALA A 281 24.12 -30.43 6.42
C ALA A 281 23.50 -30.01 5.07
N PHE A 282 23.71 -28.74 4.69
CA PHE A 282 23.46 -28.33 3.32
C PHE A 282 24.58 -28.85 2.41
N SER A 283 24.22 -29.24 1.19
CA SER A 283 25.17 -29.74 0.19
C SER A 283 24.69 -29.45 -1.23
N GLY A 284 25.63 -29.44 -2.18
CA GLY A 284 25.35 -29.27 -3.60
C GLY A 284 24.86 -27.87 -3.98
N ASN A 285 24.18 -27.79 -5.12
CA ASN A 285 23.59 -26.54 -5.62
C ASN A 285 22.20 -26.34 -5.02
N ILE A 286 21.97 -25.16 -4.45
CA ILE A 286 20.68 -24.71 -3.93
C ILE A 286 20.30 -23.45 -4.70
N PRO A 287 19.56 -23.60 -5.82
CA PRO A 287 19.00 -22.46 -6.53
C PRO A 287 18.00 -21.71 -5.66
N PHE A 288 17.99 -20.38 -5.76
CA PHE A 288 17.00 -19.55 -5.08
C PHE A 288 15.57 -19.87 -5.55
N SER A 289 15.40 -20.30 -6.82
CA SER A 289 14.14 -20.85 -7.33
C SER A 289 13.69 -22.18 -6.69
N ALA A 290 14.64 -23.05 -6.33
CA ALA A 290 14.37 -24.40 -5.84
C ALA A 290 14.41 -24.52 -4.31
N ALA A 291 14.90 -23.48 -3.64
CA ALA A 291 14.76 -23.35 -2.21
C ALA A 291 13.28 -23.17 -1.89
N ARG A 292 12.57 -24.25 -1.49
CA ARG A 292 11.14 -24.22 -1.11
C ARG A 292 10.83 -22.88 -0.45
N LEU A 293 10.04 -22.08 -1.14
CA LEU A 293 9.75 -20.72 -0.73
C LEU A 293 8.88 -20.85 0.51
N ASN A 294 9.50 -20.62 1.66
CA ASN A 294 8.80 -20.48 2.93
C ASN A 294 8.75 -18.98 3.21
N MET A 295 7.58 -18.40 2.98
CA MET A 295 7.31 -17.02 3.29
C MET A 295 6.75 -16.94 4.70
N VAL A 296 7.26 -16.00 5.50
CA VAL A 296 6.69 -15.73 6.82
C VAL A 296 6.39 -14.24 6.93
N VAL A 297 5.13 -13.94 7.22
CA VAL A 297 4.65 -12.58 7.47
C VAL A 297 4.77 -12.33 8.96
N VAL A 298 5.82 -11.65 9.38
CA VAL A 298 6.11 -11.33 10.80
C VAL A 298 5.84 -9.87 11.16
N ARG A 299 5.50 -9.04 10.17
CA ARG A 299 5.07 -7.65 10.37
C ARG A 299 3.78 -7.41 9.62
N ASP A 300 2.99 -6.47 10.15
CA ASP A 300 1.76 -6.06 9.51
C ASP A 300 2.05 -5.58 8.08
N THR A 301 1.23 -6.01 7.14
CA THR A 301 1.36 -5.68 5.73
C THR A 301 -0.02 -5.57 5.10
N VAL A 302 -0.07 -5.05 3.87
CA VAL A 302 -1.33 -4.88 3.15
C VAL A 302 -1.22 -5.35 1.70
N ASN A 303 -2.34 -5.83 1.15
CA ASN A 303 -2.47 -6.27 -0.25
C ASN A 303 -1.37 -7.25 -0.68
N LEU A 304 -1.08 -8.25 0.14
CA LEU A 304 0.02 -9.19 -0.08
C LEU A 304 -0.26 -10.09 -1.30
N ASP A 305 0.46 -9.86 -2.39
CA ASP A 305 0.51 -10.75 -3.56
C ASP A 305 1.69 -11.70 -3.43
N LEU A 306 1.40 -12.99 -3.21
CA LEU A 306 2.42 -14.01 -3.04
C LEU A 306 3.26 -14.23 -4.30
N ALA A 307 2.66 -14.17 -5.49
CA ALA A 307 3.41 -14.30 -6.75
C ALA A 307 4.37 -13.13 -6.91
N ALA A 308 3.92 -11.90 -6.66
CA ALA A 308 4.76 -10.71 -6.71
C ALA A 308 5.88 -10.80 -5.67
N ALA A 309 5.55 -11.18 -4.44
CA ALA A 309 6.50 -11.30 -3.36
C ALA A 309 7.59 -12.32 -3.71
N VAL A 310 7.27 -13.49 -4.27
CA VAL A 310 8.30 -14.48 -4.68
C VAL A 310 8.94 -14.20 -6.05
N GLY A 311 8.81 -12.98 -6.59
CA GLY A 311 9.50 -12.59 -7.84
C GLY A 311 8.85 -13.12 -9.12
N ARG A 312 7.57 -13.51 -9.07
CA ARG A 312 6.77 -14.03 -10.20
C ARG A 312 7.47 -15.16 -10.95
N PRO A 313 7.66 -16.33 -10.32
CA PRO A 313 8.37 -17.43 -10.92
C PRO A 313 7.71 -17.88 -12.23
N SER A 314 8.52 -18.11 -13.26
CA SER A 314 8.07 -18.58 -14.58
C SER A 314 7.71 -20.07 -14.59
N GLY A 315 8.22 -20.85 -13.64
CA GLY A 315 7.92 -22.27 -13.44
C GLY A 315 7.03 -22.54 -12.23
N ALA A 316 6.42 -23.73 -12.19
CA ALA A 316 5.58 -24.15 -11.08
C ALA A 316 6.37 -24.21 -9.76
N VAL A 317 5.78 -23.68 -8.68
CA VAL A 317 6.40 -23.66 -7.35
C VAL A 317 5.48 -24.24 -6.27
N THR A 318 6.09 -24.81 -5.23
CA THR A 318 5.39 -25.13 -3.97
C THR A 318 5.78 -24.09 -2.93
N LEU A 319 4.80 -23.29 -2.50
CA LEU A 319 4.97 -22.21 -1.53
C LEU A 319 4.34 -22.61 -0.20
N SER A 320 5.03 -22.35 0.92
CA SER A 320 4.42 -22.37 2.25
C SER A 320 4.45 -20.95 2.82
N VAL A 321 3.32 -20.45 3.28
CA VAL A 321 3.16 -19.10 3.84
C VAL A 321 2.70 -19.21 5.28
N ASP A 322 3.43 -18.56 6.18
CA ASP A 322 3.08 -18.44 7.58
C ASP A 322 2.74 -17.02 7.91
N VAL A 323 1.48 -16.75 8.20
CA VAL A 323 1.05 -15.41 8.55
C VAL A 323 0.94 -15.27 10.06
N ASN A 324 1.93 -14.58 10.64
CA ASN A 324 2.11 -14.32 12.08
C ASN A 324 1.85 -12.86 12.47
N ALA A 325 1.55 -12.01 11.49
CA ALA A 325 1.15 -10.62 11.68
C ALA A 325 -0.04 -10.30 10.77
N THR A 326 -0.66 -9.13 10.93
CA THR A 326 -1.88 -8.77 10.21
C THR A 326 -1.60 -8.55 8.72
N VAL A 327 -2.40 -9.17 7.86
CA VAL A 327 -2.45 -8.89 6.43
C VAL A 327 -3.78 -8.21 6.13
N GLY A 328 -3.74 -6.93 5.80
CA GLY A 328 -4.92 -6.10 5.56
C GLY A 328 -5.16 -5.81 4.08
N ALA A 329 -6.39 -5.43 3.71
CA ALA A 329 -6.66 -4.78 2.43
C ALA A 329 -6.78 -3.27 2.59
N THR A 330 -6.25 -2.49 1.65
CA THR A 330 -6.40 -1.02 1.64
C THR A 330 -7.68 -0.54 0.97
N SER A 331 -8.36 -1.41 0.21
CA SER A 331 -9.59 -1.09 -0.53
C SER A 331 -10.45 -2.35 -0.70
N ALA A 332 -11.77 -2.19 -0.82
CA ALA A 332 -12.68 -3.31 -1.05
C ALA A 332 -12.45 -4.02 -2.40
N LEU A 333 -11.75 -3.36 -3.34
CA LEU A 333 -11.42 -3.92 -4.65
C LEU A 333 -10.16 -4.78 -4.65
N THR A 334 -9.33 -4.68 -3.61
CA THR A 334 -8.08 -5.44 -3.50
C THR A 334 -8.19 -6.48 -2.39
N PRO A 335 -7.82 -7.75 -2.63
CA PRO A 335 -7.80 -8.73 -1.56
C PRO A 335 -6.69 -8.41 -0.56
N ALA A 336 -6.87 -8.79 0.70
CA ALA A 336 -5.84 -8.61 1.71
C ALA A 336 -4.61 -9.50 1.40
N LEU A 337 -4.86 -10.76 1.06
CA LEU A 337 -3.85 -11.71 0.60
C LEU A 337 -4.32 -12.38 -0.70
N THR A 338 -3.46 -12.44 -1.71
CA THR A 338 -3.71 -13.20 -2.94
C THR A 338 -2.54 -14.12 -3.27
N THR A 339 -2.82 -15.32 -3.81
CA THR A 339 -1.77 -16.16 -4.40
C THR A 339 -1.19 -15.57 -5.68
N GLY A 340 -1.86 -14.61 -6.32
CA GLY A 340 -1.35 -13.89 -7.48
C GLY A 340 -1.19 -14.74 -8.74
N SER A 341 -0.47 -14.25 -9.74
CA SER A 341 -0.25 -14.96 -11.00
C SER A 341 0.90 -15.96 -10.93
N LEU A 342 0.80 -16.97 -10.05
CA LEU A 342 1.75 -18.09 -10.02
C LEU A 342 1.59 -18.97 -11.26
N ALA A 343 2.70 -19.55 -11.74
CA ALA A 343 2.70 -20.44 -12.90
C ALA A 343 1.79 -21.66 -12.69
N ALA A 344 1.17 -22.14 -13.76
CA ALA A 344 0.32 -23.32 -13.74
C ALA A 344 1.05 -24.53 -13.13
N GLY A 345 0.36 -25.28 -12.27
CA GLY A 345 0.94 -26.39 -11.50
C GLY A 345 1.52 -25.98 -10.13
N SER A 346 1.55 -24.68 -9.81
CA SER A 346 1.93 -24.22 -8.47
C SER A 346 0.92 -24.64 -7.41
N THR A 347 1.40 -24.83 -6.18
CA THR A 347 0.57 -25.15 -5.00
C THR A 347 0.99 -24.30 -3.80
N VAL A 348 0.03 -23.91 -2.98
CA VAL A 348 0.29 -23.03 -1.82
C VAL A 348 -0.22 -23.67 -0.53
N ARG A 349 0.60 -23.69 0.51
CA ARG A 349 0.18 -24.00 1.87
C ARG A 349 0.13 -22.71 2.68
N ILE A 350 -1.00 -22.37 3.29
CA ILE A 350 -1.16 -21.18 4.14
C ILE A 350 -1.39 -21.64 5.58
N ASN A 351 -0.48 -21.28 6.49
CA ASN A 351 -0.64 -21.45 7.93
C ASN A 351 -0.91 -20.08 8.55
N ASN A 352 -2.16 -19.80 8.89
CA ASN A 352 -2.56 -18.53 9.47
C ASN A 352 -2.55 -18.60 11.00
N TYR A 353 -1.74 -17.77 11.65
CA TYR A 353 -1.65 -17.60 13.10
C TYR A 353 -2.11 -16.21 13.57
N ALA A 354 -2.36 -15.29 12.64
CA ALA A 354 -2.75 -13.90 12.89
C ALA A 354 -4.03 -13.54 12.11
N SER A 355 -4.14 -12.31 11.61
CA SER A 355 -5.37 -11.82 10.98
C SER A 355 -5.17 -11.54 9.50
N ILE A 356 -6.04 -12.09 8.64
CA ILE A 356 -6.16 -11.73 7.22
C ILE A 356 -7.52 -11.05 7.06
N VAL A 357 -7.53 -9.75 6.75
CA VAL A 357 -8.75 -8.92 6.88
C VAL A 357 -8.99 -8.06 5.64
N GLY A 358 -10.13 -8.28 4.98
CA GLY A 358 -10.60 -7.46 3.87
C GLY A 358 -11.00 -6.03 4.30
N ALA A 359 -11.13 -5.12 3.34
CA ALA A 359 -11.54 -3.74 3.59
C ALA A 359 -13.07 -3.59 3.53
N GLY A 360 -13.62 -2.61 4.23
CA GLY A 360 -15.05 -2.35 4.23
C GLY A 360 -15.54 -1.73 2.93
N GLY A 361 -16.77 -2.06 2.54
CA GLY A 361 -17.47 -1.43 1.42
C GLY A 361 -17.98 -0.04 1.80
N ALA A 362 -17.93 0.91 0.88
CA ALA A 362 -18.45 2.25 1.11
C ALA A 362 -19.99 2.24 1.21
N GLY A 363 -20.54 3.08 2.07
CA GLY A 363 -21.98 3.29 2.18
C GLY A 363 -22.55 3.96 0.93
N GLY A 364 -23.79 3.60 0.59
CA GLY A 364 -24.52 4.21 -0.51
C GLY A 364 -24.91 5.65 -0.18
N SER A 365 -24.86 6.56 -1.15
CA SER A 365 -25.31 7.93 -0.92
C SER A 365 -26.84 8.04 -0.95
N GLY A 366 -27.35 9.04 -0.23
CA GLY A 366 -28.74 9.45 -0.35
C GLY A 366 -29.09 9.93 -1.75
N GLY A 367 -30.39 10.10 -1.98
CA GLY A 367 -30.94 10.61 -3.24
C GLY A 367 -31.08 12.13 -3.22
N ASN A 368 -32.08 12.64 -3.93
CA ASN A 368 -32.29 14.06 -4.16
C ASN A 368 -33.61 14.61 -3.60
N GLY A 369 -34.25 13.92 -2.63
CA GLY A 369 -35.45 14.32 -1.86
C GLY A 369 -36.67 14.79 -2.67
N GLY A 370 -37.80 14.07 -2.67
CA GLY A 370 -38.99 14.44 -3.46
C GLY A 370 -39.98 15.39 -2.79
N SER A 371 -40.32 16.49 -3.47
CA SER A 371 -41.50 17.31 -3.17
C SER A 371 -42.76 16.66 -3.77
N GLY A 372 -43.52 15.97 -2.92
CA GLY A 372 -44.91 15.59 -3.19
C GLY A 372 -45.12 14.42 -4.16
N GLY A 373 -44.98 13.19 -3.66
CA GLY A 373 -45.47 11.99 -4.36
C GLY A 373 -44.82 10.71 -3.83
N TRP A 374 -45.65 9.74 -3.46
CA TRP A 374 -45.27 8.52 -2.72
C TRP A 374 -44.49 7.39 -3.45
N PRO A 375 -43.97 7.43 -4.71
CA PRO A 375 -43.45 6.18 -5.29
C PRO A 375 -41.94 6.01 -5.60
N ARG A 376 -40.99 6.93 -5.31
CA ARG A 376 -39.58 6.69 -5.73
C ARG A 376 -38.51 6.98 -4.67
N ALA A 377 -37.93 5.91 -4.13
CA ALA A 377 -36.71 5.94 -3.34
C ALA A 377 -35.49 5.92 -4.27
N CYS A 378 -34.66 6.96 -4.20
CA CYS A 378 -33.53 7.22 -5.09
C CYS A 378 -32.16 7.09 -4.40
N GLY A 379 -32.14 6.48 -3.23
CA GLY A 379 -30.90 6.19 -2.54
C GLY A 379 -30.10 5.13 -3.29
N ARG A 380 -28.77 5.23 -3.22
CA ARG A 380 -27.89 4.25 -3.87
C ARG A 380 -27.59 3.10 -2.94
N ASN A 381 -27.32 1.95 -3.54
CA ASN A 381 -26.92 0.77 -2.80
C ASN A 381 -25.54 0.98 -2.17
N GLY A 382 -25.31 0.33 -1.04
CA GLY A 382 -23.97 0.21 -0.48
C GLY A 382 -23.08 -0.66 -1.35
N LEU A 383 -21.78 -0.42 -1.30
CA LEU A 383 -20.79 -1.21 -2.02
C LEU A 383 -20.41 -2.47 -1.24
N ALA A 384 -20.03 -3.52 -1.97
CA ALA A 384 -19.59 -4.78 -1.37
C ALA A 384 -18.33 -4.62 -0.52
N GLY A 385 -18.21 -5.44 0.52
CA GLY A 385 -16.98 -5.58 1.30
C GLY A 385 -15.88 -6.31 0.51
N GLY A 386 -14.63 -6.06 0.88
CA GLY A 386 -13.44 -6.62 0.24
C GLY A 386 -13.16 -8.06 0.63
N THR A 387 -12.49 -8.79 -0.26
CA THR A 387 -12.07 -10.17 -0.03
C THR A 387 -10.88 -10.22 0.92
N ALA A 388 -10.86 -11.17 1.86
CA ALA A 388 -9.69 -11.37 2.73
C ALA A 388 -8.62 -12.19 2.01
N LEU A 389 -8.94 -13.42 1.61
CA LEU A 389 -8.02 -14.33 0.93
C LEU A 389 -8.53 -14.67 -0.48
N PHE A 390 -7.74 -14.39 -1.51
CA PHE A 390 -8.03 -14.76 -2.89
C PHE A 390 -7.04 -15.80 -3.41
N LEU A 391 -7.55 -16.94 -3.87
CA LEU A 391 -6.76 -18.05 -4.39
C LEU A 391 -6.97 -18.19 -5.89
N THR A 392 -5.86 -18.21 -6.60
CA THR A 392 -5.71 -18.36 -8.06
C THR A 392 -4.98 -19.65 -8.44
N VAL A 393 -4.56 -20.43 -7.43
CA VAL A 393 -3.96 -21.77 -7.56
C VAL A 393 -4.44 -22.66 -6.41
N PRO A 394 -4.32 -24.00 -6.50
CA PRO A 394 -4.66 -24.90 -5.42
C PRO A 394 -3.94 -24.57 -4.12
N ALA A 395 -4.69 -24.58 -3.00
CA ALA A 395 -4.11 -24.25 -1.70
C ALA A 395 -4.63 -25.13 -0.55
N THR A 396 -3.76 -25.37 0.45
CA THR A 396 -4.12 -25.98 1.73
C THR A 396 -4.00 -24.93 2.85
N ILE A 397 -5.06 -24.72 3.62
CA ILE A 397 -5.16 -23.73 4.67
C ILE A 397 -5.21 -24.41 6.05
N SER A 398 -4.31 -24.01 6.94
CA SER A 398 -4.34 -24.33 8.37
C SER A 398 -4.59 -23.05 9.15
N ASN A 399 -5.83 -22.80 9.55
CA ASN A 399 -6.21 -21.56 10.22
C ASN A 399 -6.26 -21.70 11.75
N ARG A 400 -5.37 -20.99 12.46
CA ARG A 400 -5.38 -20.79 13.91
C ARG A 400 -5.69 -19.34 14.31
N GLY A 401 -5.62 -18.41 13.35
CA GLY A 401 -6.00 -17.01 13.51
C GLY A 401 -7.36 -16.68 12.89
N SER A 402 -7.47 -15.48 12.31
CA SER A 402 -8.70 -14.92 11.73
C SER A 402 -8.58 -14.71 10.22
N ILE A 403 -9.61 -15.09 9.46
CA ILE A 403 -9.76 -14.79 8.03
C ILE A 403 -11.13 -14.13 7.82
N TRP A 404 -11.15 -12.80 7.72
CA TRP A 404 -12.37 -12.01 7.79
C TRP A 404 -12.56 -11.16 6.54
N GLY A 405 -13.60 -11.43 5.77
CA GLY A 405 -14.01 -10.52 4.69
C GLY A 405 -14.44 -9.16 5.23
N GLY A 406 -14.34 -8.13 4.41
CA GLY A 406 -14.87 -6.82 4.76
C GLY A 406 -16.40 -6.84 4.90
N GLY A 407 -16.95 -5.95 5.71
CA GLY A 407 -18.39 -5.69 5.74
C GLY A 407 -18.84 -4.92 4.51
N GLY A 408 -20.05 -5.18 4.03
CA GLY A 408 -20.69 -4.35 2.99
C GLY A 408 -21.10 -2.99 3.54
N GLY A 409 -21.08 -1.95 2.72
CA GLY A 409 -21.64 -0.65 3.10
C GLY A 409 -23.16 -0.69 3.20
N GLY A 410 -23.76 0.11 4.04
CA GLY A 410 -25.21 0.25 4.12
C GLY A 410 -25.79 1.00 2.93
N GLY A 411 -27.07 0.79 2.63
CA GLY A 411 -27.78 1.52 1.57
C GLY A 411 -28.05 2.99 1.94
N GLY A 412 -28.04 3.90 0.97
CA GLY A 412 -28.46 5.29 1.16
C GLY A 412 -29.97 5.44 1.19
N GLY A 413 -30.50 6.30 2.05
CA GLY A 413 -31.93 6.63 2.14
C GLY A 413 -32.30 7.82 1.26
N SER A 414 -33.47 7.76 0.63
CA SER A 414 -34.12 8.92 0.01
C SER A 414 -35.64 8.77 0.01
N GLY A 415 -36.36 9.85 0.36
CA GLY A 415 -37.81 9.88 0.40
C GLY A 415 -38.32 10.97 1.34
N CYS A 416 -39.61 11.32 1.24
CA CYS A 416 -40.28 12.19 2.22
C CYS A 416 -39.58 13.53 2.50
N ASN A 417 -39.03 14.16 1.45
CA ASN A 417 -38.21 15.38 1.48
C ASN A 417 -36.86 15.27 2.20
N SER A 418 -36.40 14.07 2.52
CA SER A 418 -35.23 13.80 3.34
C SER A 418 -34.27 12.80 2.66
N ASN A 419 -32.99 12.89 2.99
CA ASN A 419 -31.93 12.03 2.44
C ASN A 419 -30.91 11.67 3.52
N ALA A 420 -30.45 10.42 3.47
CA ALA A 420 -29.44 9.93 4.38
C ALA A 420 -28.42 9.06 3.65
N GLY A 421 -27.15 9.19 4.02
CA GLY A 421 -26.09 8.31 3.55
C GLY A 421 -26.06 7.00 4.34
N GLY A 422 -25.76 5.88 3.69
CA GLY A 422 -25.51 4.60 4.37
C GLY A 422 -24.17 4.60 5.11
N GLY A 423 -24.05 3.81 6.16
CA GLY A 423 -22.80 3.64 6.90
C GLY A 423 -21.76 2.81 6.13
N GLY A 424 -20.49 3.07 6.35
CA GLY A 424 -19.40 2.29 5.76
C GLY A 424 -19.22 0.92 6.45
N GLY A 425 -18.88 -0.12 5.70
CA GLY A 425 -18.66 -1.47 6.25
C GLY A 425 -17.37 -1.58 7.09
N ALA A 426 -17.31 -2.57 7.98
CA ALA A 426 -16.12 -2.88 8.76
C ALA A 426 -14.98 -3.42 7.87
N GLY A 427 -13.73 -3.19 8.24
CA GLY A 427 -12.59 -3.71 7.49
C GLY A 427 -11.26 -3.39 8.13
N HIS A 428 -10.17 -3.90 7.55
CA HIS A 428 -8.82 -3.44 7.93
C HIS A 428 -8.68 -1.94 7.70
N VAL A 429 -9.05 -1.50 6.50
CA VAL A 429 -9.53 -0.13 6.25
C VAL A 429 -11.04 -0.21 6.18
N GLY A 430 -11.74 0.55 7.02
CA GLY A 430 -13.20 0.62 7.00
C GLY A 430 -13.72 1.35 5.76
N GLY A 431 -14.95 1.05 5.36
CA GLY A 431 -15.60 1.73 4.24
C GLY A 431 -15.91 3.18 4.60
N GLY A 432 -15.84 4.09 3.62
CA GLY A 432 -16.35 5.45 3.81
C GLY A 432 -17.86 5.45 4.02
N GLY A 433 -18.37 6.38 4.82
CA GLY A 433 -19.80 6.64 4.91
C GLY A 433 -20.33 7.24 3.61
N GLY A 434 -21.56 6.90 3.25
CA GLY A 434 -22.24 7.45 2.08
C GLY A 434 -22.54 8.93 2.29
N ALA A 435 -22.49 9.72 1.20
CA ALA A 435 -22.93 11.11 1.26
C ALA A 435 -24.42 11.19 1.61
N GLY A 436 -24.81 12.24 2.34
CA GLY A 436 -26.19 12.43 2.77
C GLY A 436 -27.19 12.58 1.63
N PHE A 437 -26.74 12.97 0.43
CA PHE A 437 -27.57 13.29 -0.73
C PHE A 437 -26.85 12.96 -2.04
N SER A 438 -27.56 13.19 -3.15
CA SER A 438 -27.08 12.91 -4.49
C SER A 438 -25.81 13.69 -4.89
N GLN A 439 -24.76 12.96 -5.27
CA GLN A 439 -23.53 13.53 -5.85
C GLN A 439 -23.57 13.59 -7.39
N PHE A 440 -24.65 13.13 -8.01
CA PHE A 440 -24.82 13.17 -9.46
C PHE A 440 -25.22 14.57 -9.93
N SER A 441 -24.81 14.89 -11.15
CA SER A 441 -25.36 16.03 -11.88
C SER A 441 -26.86 15.85 -12.12
N ASN A 442 -27.56 16.94 -12.44
CA ASN A 442 -28.99 16.90 -12.74
C ASN A 442 -29.34 15.90 -13.85
N ALA A 443 -28.53 15.85 -14.92
CA ALA A 443 -28.74 14.93 -16.05
C ALA A 443 -28.57 13.46 -15.66
N GLU A 444 -27.56 13.15 -14.83
CA GLU A 444 -27.31 11.78 -14.33
C GLU A 444 -28.39 11.34 -13.34
N GLU A 445 -28.86 12.25 -12.50
CA GLU A 445 -29.94 11.99 -11.55
C GLU A 445 -31.27 11.73 -12.27
N LEU A 446 -31.59 12.53 -13.30
CA LEU A 446 -32.74 12.29 -14.18
C LEU A 446 -32.64 10.93 -14.88
N ALA A 447 -31.44 10.53 -15.34
CA ALA A 447 -31.24 9.23 -15.98
C ALA A 447 -31.40 8.05 -15.01
N PHE A 448 -30.96 8.20 -13.76
CA PHE A 448 -31.01 7.15 -12.75
C PHE A 448 -32.40 7.02 -12.10
N CYS A 449 -33.02 8.14 -11.74
CA CYS A 449 -34.27 8.21 -10.97
C CYS A 449 -35.52 8.49 -11.81
N GLY A 450 -35.35 9.01 -13.03
CA GLY A 450 -36.42 9.54 -13.86
C GLY A 450 -36.91 10.93 -13.43
N GLN A 451 -36.33 11.52 -12.38
CA GLN A 451 -36.70 12.84 -11.86
C GLN A 451 -35.53 13.44 -11.06
N ASP A 452 -35.36 14.76 -11.16
CA ASP A 452 -34.52 15.53 -10.25
C ASP A 452 -35.30 16.59 -9.48
N ASN A 453 -35.34 16.46 -8.16
CA ASN A 453 -36.07 17.39 -7.28
C ASN A 453 -35.20 18.53 -6.75
N GLY A 454 -33.89 18.51 -7.05
CA GLY A 454 -32.98 19.58 -6.66
C GLY A 454 -32.63 19.64 -5.17
N VAL A 455 -33.14 18.72 -4.33
CA VAL A 455 -32.74 18.67 -2.91
C VAL A 455 -31.35 18.05 -2.84
N ARG A 456 -30.40 18.83 -2.32
CA ARG A 456 -28.99 18.45 -2.17
C ARG A 456 -28.54 18.62 -0.73
N SER A 457 -29.38 18.15 0.18
CA SER A 457 -29.17 18.16 1.62
C SER A 457 -29.55 16.81 2.19
N GLY A 458 -28.89 16.41 3.26
CA GLY A 458 -29.09 15.14 3.95
C GLY A 458 -27.93 14.83 4.88
N VAL A 459 -28.12 13.86 5.77
CA VAL A 459 -27.12 13.50 6.78
C VAL A 459 -26.21 12.39 6.25
N PRO A 460 -24.89 12.62 6.12
CA PRO A 460 -23.96 11.56 5.70
C PRO A 460 -23.95 10.38 6.67
N GLY A 461 -23.65 9.19 6.16
CA GLY A 461 -23.36 8.03 6.98
C GLY A 461 -21.98 8.12 7.62
N GLU A 462 -21.78 7.37 8.70
CA GLU A 462 -20.48 7.28 9.36
C GLU A 462 -19.57 6.31 8.62
N ALA A 463 -18.25 6.57 8.68
CA ALA A 463 -17.27 5.61 8.18
C ALA A 463 -17.23 4.36 9.07
N GLY A 464 -16.98 3.21 8.45
CA GLY A 464 -16.68 1.98 9.17
C GLY A 464 -15.26 1.99 9.72
N GLY A 465 -14.98 1.06 10.62
CA GLY A 465 -13.67 0.79 11.17
C GLY A 465 -13.58 -0.69 11.53
N THR A 466 -13.35 -0.98 12.81
CA THR A 466 -13.43 -2.37 13.33
C THR A 466 -14.87 -2.89 13.43
N ALA A 467 -15.84 -2.01 13.30
CA ALA A 467 -17.28 -2.28 13.14
C ALA A 467 -17.82 -1.49 11.95
N GLY A 468 -19.03 -1.82 11.50
CA GLY A 468 -19.72 -1.00 10.51
C GLY A 468 -20.10 0.36 11.10
N GLY A 469 -20.01 1.41 10.29
CA GLY A 469 -20.47 2.74 10.65
C GLY A 469 -21.99 2.82 10.66
N GLY A 470 -22.55 3.71 11.47
CA GLY A 470 -23.99 3.98 11.45
C GLY A 470 -24.43 4.65 10.15
N GLY A 471 -25.64 4.35 9.69
CA GLY A 471 -26.29 5.17 8.66
C GLY A 471 -26.58 6.57 9.17
N GLY A 472 -26.60 7.54 8.26
CA GLY A 472 -27.02 8.91 8.53
C GLY A 472 -28.48 8.94 8.98
N LYS A 473 -28.82 9.90 9.85
CA LYS A 473 -30.17 10.01 10.44
C LYS A 473 -30.60 11.47 10.39
N GLU A 474 -31.68 11.74 9.68
CA GLU A 474 -32.27 13.08 9.55
C GLU A 474 -33.43 13.24 10.54
N ASP A 475 -33.40 14.32 11.33
CA ASP A 475 -34.38 14.87 12.30
C ASP A 475 -35.18 13.88 13.18
N ASP A 476 -34.98 13.95 14.51
CA ASP A 476 -35.80 13.26 15.52
C ASP A 476 -37.02 14.12 15.88
N TYR A 477 -38.13 13.92 15.16
CA TYR A 477 -39.31 14.81 15.22
C TYR A 477 -39.95 14.90 16.63
N ASP A 478 -39.87 13.83 17.42
CA ASP A 478 -40.56 13.71 18.72
C ASP A 478 -39.63 13.47 19.92
N GLY A 479 -38.30 13.44 19.72
CA GLY A 479 -37.32 13.16 20.78
C GLY A 479 -37.31 11.70 21.29
N TYR A 480 -37.99 10.80 20.58
CA TYR A 480 -38.10 9.36 20.88
C TYR A 480 -37.35 8.48 19.85
N ARG A 481 -36.41 9.04 19.09
CA ARG A 481 -35.68 8.36 17.98
C ARG A 481 -36.59 8.01 16.79
N SER A 482 -37.57 8.87 16.50
CA SER A 482 -38.41 8.74 15.31
C SER A 482 -37.82 9.61 14.20
N TYR A 483 -37.10 8.98 13.28
CA TYR A 483 -36.41 9.66 12.18
C TYR A 483 -37.22 9.57 10.89
N ASP A 484 -37.28 10.66 10.14
CA ASP A 484 -37.97 10.70 8.84
C ASP A 484 -37.25 9.84 7.80
N MET A 485 -35.91 9.80 7.84
CA MET A 485 -35.08 8.97 6.97
C MET A 485 -33.83 8.48 7.69
N ILE A 486 -33.49 7.20 7.46
CA ILE A 486 -32.30 6.55 8.02
C ILE A 486 -31.55 5.82 6.89
N GLY A 487 -30.26 6.09 6.75
CA GLY A 487 -29.38 5.27 5.93
C GLY A 487 -29.19 3.89 6.57
N GLY A 488 -28.91 2.87 5.76
CA GLY A 488 -28.58 1.55 6.29
C GLY A 488 -27.24 1.58 7.03
N ASP A 489 -27.12 0.82 8.12
CA ASP A 489 -25.85 0.64 8.80
C ASP A 489 -24.88 -0.20 7.96
N GLY A 490 -23.58 0.08 8.08
CA GLY A 490 -22.54 -0.75 7.50
C GLY A 490 -22.50 -2.14 8.16
N GLY A 491 -22.15 -3.16 7.39
CA GLY A 491 -21.99 -4.52 7.88
C GLY A 491 -20.74 -4.66 8.75
N GLY A 492 -20.80 -5.53 9.75
CA GLY A 492 -19.59 -6.05 10.42
C GLY A 492 -18.74 -6.92 9.50
N TYR A 493 -17.61 -7.44 10.00
CA TYR A 493 -16.75 -8.34 9.23
C TYR A 493 -17.52 -9.52 8.63
N GLY A 494 -17.40 -9.72 7.32
CA GLY A 494 -18.08 -10.76 6.57
C GLY A 494 -19.61 -10.64 6.55
N GLN A 495 -20.16 -9.47 6.92
CA GLN A 495 -21.61 -9.21 6.89
C GLN A 495 -22.01 -8.30 5.73
N PRO A 496 -23.21 -8.50 5.17
CA PRO A 496 -23.79 -7.48 4.31
C PRO A 496 -24.08 -6.21 5.10
N GLY A 497 -24.07 -5.06 4.41
CA GLY A 497 -24.66 -3.85 4.95
C GLY A 497 -26.18 -3.96 5.05
N GLN A 498 -26.78 -3.13 5.89
CA GLN A 498 -28.23 -3.08 6.00
C GLN A 498 -28.83 -2.26 4.84
N PRO A 499 -30.06 -2.58 4.40
CA PRO A 499 -30.81 -1.68 3.53
C PRO A 499 -31.12 -0.37 4.27
N ALA A 500 -31.41 0.69 3.52
CA ALA A 500 -31.89 1.93 4.11
C ALA A 500 -33.29 1.78 4.73
N GLY A 501 -33.66 2.70 5.61
CA GLY A 501 -35.05 2.87 6.03
C GLY A 501 -35.92 3.26 4.82
N ALA A 502 -37.11 2.66 4.73
CA ALA A 502 -38.09 3.02 3.70
C ALA A 502 -39.03 4.10 4.24
N CYS A 503 -39.26 5.16 3.45
CA CYS A 503 -40.44 6.00 3.67
C CYS A 503 -41.61 5.43 2.85
N GLY A 504 -42.60 4.85 3.54
CA GLY A 504 -43.77 4.25 2.91
C GLY A 504 -43.55 2.85 2.34
N SER A 505 -44.33 2.48 1.32
CA SER A 505 -44.37 1.13 0.73
C SER A 505 -43.29 0.86 -0.32
N LEU A 506 -42.18 1.59 -0.30
CA LEU A 506 -41.13 1.52 -1.32
C LEU A 506 -39.98 0.61 -0.95
N ALA A 507 -39.42 -0.07 -1.96
CA ALA A 507 -38.23 -0.88 -1.78
C ALA A 507 -37.04 0.06 -1.48
N PRO A 508 -36.40 -0.05 -0.30
CA PRO A 508 -35.23 0.75 0.03
C PRO A 508 -34.03 0.31 -0.81
N SER A 509 -33.03 1.19 -0.91
CA SER A 509 -31.73 0.79 -1.44
C SER A 509 -31.15 -0.36 -0.60
N SER A 510 -30.46 -1.28 -1.25
CA SER A 510 -29.88 -2.43 -0.57
C SER A 510 -28.52 -2.07 0.03
N GLY A 511 -28.18 -2.71 1.15
CA GLY A 511 -26.79 -2.77 1.57
C GLY A 511 -25.93 -3.55 0.58
N GLY A 512 -24.63 -3.28 0.61
CA GLY A 512 -23.63 -4.04 -0.13
C GLY A 512 -23.47 -5.44 0.43
N SER A 513 -23.08 -6.38 -0.41
CA SER A 513 -22.82 -7.76 0.01
C SER A 513 -21.60 -7.85 0.95
N ALA A 514 -21.59 -8.89 1.78
CA ALA A 514 -20.40 -9.28 2.54
C ALA A 514 -19.19 -9.53 1.64
N GLY A 515 -18.02 -9.09 2.07
CA GLY A 515 -16.75 -9.51 1.49
C GLY A 515 -16.47 -10.97 1.78
N ALA A 516 -15.91 -11.68 0.80
CA ALA A 516 -15.54 -13.09 0.95
C ALA A 516 -14.40 -13.25 1.96
N ALA A 517 -14.51 -14.24 2.85
CA ALA A 517 -13.37 -14.66 3.66
C ALA A 517 -12.33 -15.35 2.76
N ILE A 518 -12.78 -16.27 1.91
CA ILE A 518 -11.92 -17.03 1.00
C ILE A 518 -12.61 -17.14 -0.36
N LYS A 519 -12.02 -16.52 -1.39
CA LYS A 519 -12.44 -16.68 -2.77
C LYS A 519 -11.50 -17.65 -3.49
N ARG A 520 -12.02 -18.75 -4.02
CA ARG A 520 -11.23 -19.93 -4.46
C ARG A 520 -11.04 -20.07 -5.95
N ASN A 521 -11.80 -19.33 -6.76
CA ASN A 521 -11.72 -19.37 -8.22
C ASN A 521 -11.78 -20.80 -8.82
N GLY A 522 -12.58 -21.70 -8.22
CA GLY A 522 -12.73 -23.09 -8.66
C GLY A 522 -11.62 -24.06 -8.20
N HIS A 523 -10.69 -23.63 -7.35
CA HIS A 523 -9.63 -24.49 -6.84
C HIS A 523 -10.03 -25.27 -5.58
N VAL A 524 -9.52 -26.50 -5.46
CA VAL A 524 -9.71 -27.34 -4.28
C VAL A 524 -8.95 -26.75 -3.09
N VAL A 525 -9.67 -26.57 -1.98
CA VAL A 525 -9.15 -26.13 -0.69
C VAL A 525 -9.69 -27.06 0.39
N ASN A 526 -8.90 -27.33 1.42
CA ASN A 526 -9.27 -28.19 2.56
C ASN A 526 -10.23 -27.53 3.57
N VAL A 527 -10.79 -26.38 3.23
CA VAL A 527 -11.93 -25.76 3.92
C VAL A 527 -13.14 -26.04 3.02
N PRO A 528 -14.34 -26.38 3.50
CA PRO A 528 -15.50 -26.55 2.62
C PRO A 528 -16.05 -25.21 2.11
N ASP A 529 -16.92 -25.22 1.11
CA ASP A 529 -17.67 -24.03 0.68
C ASP A 529 -18.83 -23.76 1.65
N GLY A 530 -19.21 -22.50 1.82
CA GLY A 530 -20.30 -22.12 2.71
C GLY A 530 -20.24 -20.67 3.21
N ILE A 531 -21.25 -20.29 3.98
CA ILE A 531 -21.28 -19.02 4.73
C ILE A 531 -20.76 -19.33 6.14
N TYR A 532 -19.63 -18.72 6.50
CA TYR A 532 -18.95 -18.97 7.78
C TYR A 532 -19.03 -17.76 8.70
N ASP A 533 -19.23 -18.08 9.98
CA ASP A 533 -19.43 -17.21 11.16
C ASP A 533 -19.67 -15.73 10.87
N THR A 534 -20.93 -15.31 11.02
CA THR A 534 -21.32 -13.91 10.86
C THR A 534 -21.04 -13.03 12.10
N GLY A 535 -20.40 -13.61 13.11
CA GLY A 535 -19.98 -13.05 14.40
C GLY A 535 -18.60 -13.57 14.82
N ALA A 536 -18.38 -13.87 16.11
CA ALA A 536 -17.07 -13.99 16.78
C ALA A 536 -15.99 -14.97 16.21
N GLY A 537 -16.27 -15.72 15.15
CA GLY A 537 -15.43 -16.82 14.68
C GLY A 537 -14.17 -16.49 13.90
N ARG A 538 -13.41 -17.56 13.63
CA ARG A 538 -12.09 -17.55 12.97
C ARG A 538 -12.15 -17.39 11.45
N ILE A 539 -13.30 -17.62 10.83
CA ILE A 539 -13.56 -17.34 9.41
C ILE A 539 -14.88 -16.60 9.36
N ARG A 540 -14.90 -15.38 8.80
CA ARG A 540 -16.10 -14.55 8.69
C ARG A 540 -16.34 -14.11 7.27
N GLY A 541 -17.49 -14.49 6.73
CA GLY A 541 -17.93 -14.17 5.38
C GLY A 541 -17.93 -15.39 4.45
N PRO A 542 -18.38 -15.21 3.20
CA PRO A 542 -18.50 -16.29 2.23
C PRO A 542 -17.19 -16.98 1.91
N VAL A 543 -17.29 -18.28 1.65
CA VAL A 543 -16.22 -19.13 1.16
C VAL A 543 -16.73 -19.88 -0.07
N GLY A 544 -16.16 -19.58 -1.24
CA GLY A 544 -16.62 -20.12 -2.52
C GLY A 544 -15.91 -19.54 -3.74
N SER A 545 -16.48 -19.79 -4.92
CA SER A 545 -15.97 -19.33 -6.22
C SER A 545 -16.10 -17.82 -6.44
#